data_AF-A0A835X060-F1
#
_entry.id   AF-A0A835X060-F1
#
_cell.length_a   1.000
_cell.length_b   1.000
_cell.length_c   1.000
_cell.angle_alpha   90.00
_cell.angle_beta   90.00
_cell.angle_gamma   90.00
#
_symmetry.space_group_name_H-M   'P 1'
#
loop_
_entity.id
_entity.type
_entity.pdbx_description
1 polymer ?
#
loop_
_entity_poly.entity_id
_entity_poly.type
_entity_poly.pdbx_seq_one_letter_code
_entity_poly.pdbx_strand_id
1 'polypeptide(L)'
;MYDGFEFQKILTKLIPSNELSLDQFHVIFTNKLTCTFDQNDFRYHGRTLIGSNPSIISTTGIIEAPAKPKGYYYDLISNITRGLNIDSIKKKYQGTFLEYHDERLSKIIKGYVMQAVFYYLTGEPFCDKRECQLFNAHWQSDLIYSQLEIGKLCDRHQQILNDL
;
A
#
# COMPACT_ATOMS: atom_id res chain seq x y z
N MET A 1 9.29 -1.19 12.16
CA MET A 1 7.98 -0.71 11.68
C MET A 1 7.47 0.33 12.66
N TYR A 2 6.58 1.23 12.23
CA TYR A 2 6.00 2.29 13.05
C TYR A 2 4.49 2.07 13.13
N ASP A 3 3.93 2.09 14.34
CA ASP A 3 2.48 2.02 14.52
C ASP A 3 1.82 3.20 13.82
N GLY A 4 0.97 2.90 12.85
CA GLY A 4 0.38 3.90 11.95
C GLY A 4 -0.54 4.88 12.67
N PHE A 5 -1.25 4.44 13.71
CA PHE A 5 -2.16 5.30 14.45
C PHE A 5 -1.41 6.19 15.43
N GLU A 6 -0.40 5.67 16.12
CA GLU A 6 0.46 6.52 16.96
C GLU A 6 1.26 7.53 16.12
N PHE A 7 1.72 7.12 14.94
CA PHE A 7 2.41 8.03 14.03
C PHE A 7 1.48 9.14 13.51
N GLN A 8 0.24 8.79 13.15
CA GLN A 8 -0.79 9.75 12.74
C GLN A 8 -1.10 10.77 13.83
N LYS A 9 -1.19 10.36 15.11
CA LYS A 9 -1.43 11.27 16.23
C LYS A 9 -0.31 12.32 16.38
N ILE A 10 0.94 11.93 16.12
CA ILE A 10 2.08 12.85 16.15
C ILE A 10 1.99 13.83 14.98
N LEU A 11 1.76 13.34 13.76
CA LEU A 11 1.69 14.17 12.56
C LEU A 11 0.53 15.17 12.60
N THR A 12 -0.62 14.77 13.16
CA THR A 12 -1.79 15.65 13.32
C THR A 12 -1.46 16.90 14.15
N LYS A 13 -0.59 16.79 15.15
CA LYS A 13 -0.15 17.93 15.98
C LYS A 13 0.73 18.93 15.24
N LEU A 14 1.27 18.55 14.08
CA LEU A 14 2.10 19.40 13.24
C LEU A 14 1.29 20.17 12.19
N ILE A 15 0.02 19.79 11.97
CA ILE A 15 -0.88 20.46 11.03
C ILE A 15 -1.45 21.71 11.71
N PRO A 16 -1.42 22.89 11.05
CA PRO A 16 -2.02 24.11 11.58
C PRO A 16 -3.48 23.91 11.95
N SER A 17 -3.92 24.48 13.08
CA SER A 17 -5.28 24.25 13.60
C SER A 17 -6.38 24.74 12.66
N ASN A 18 -6.11 25.74 11.82
CA ASN A 18 -7.02 26.24 10.79
C ASN A 18 -7.14 25.31 9.56
N GLU A 19 -6.31 24.27 9.47
CA GLU A 19 -6.35 23.27 8.40
C GLU A 19 -6.89 21.92 8.87
N LEU A 20 -7.32 21.79 10.13
CA LEU A 20 -7.87 20.56 10.71
C LEU A 20 -9.38 20.38 10.47
N SER A 21 -9.97 21.20 9.60
CA SER A 21 -11.38 21.14 9.23
C SER A 21 -11.68 20.02 8.24
N LEU A 22 -12.96 19.59 8.18
CA LEU A 22 -13.42 18.48 7.32
C LEU A 22 -13.48 18.83 5.82
N ASP A 23 -13.20 20.06 5.43
CA ASP A 23 -13.05 20.48 4.04
C ASP A 23 -11.59 20.39 3.56
N GLN A 24 -10.63 20.11 4.45
CA GLN A 24 -9.21 19.98 4.14
C GLN A 24 -8.76 18.53 4.28
N PHE A 25 -8.27 17.95 3.19
CA PHE A 25 -7.73 16.59 3.19
C PHE A 25 -6.21 16.59 3.09
N HIS A 26 -5.54 16.02 4.08
CA HIS A 26 -4.08 15.96 4.15
C HIS A 26 -3.57 14.58 3.76
N VAL A 27 -2.59 14.52 2.84
CA VAL A 27 -1.88 13.29 2.47
C VAL A 27 -0.40 13.45 2.77
N ILE A 28 0.12 12.58 3.63
CA ILE A 28 1.52 12.59 4.06
C ILE A 28 2.25 11.39 3.46
N PHE A 29 3.34 11.66 2.75
CA PHE A 29 4.25 10.63 2.26
C PHE A 29 5.40 10.41 3.24
N THR A 30 5.77 9.15 3.45
CA THR A 30 6.88 8.78 4.33
C THR A 30 7.64 7.56 3.80
N ASN A 31 8.94 7.48 4.08
CA ASN A 31 9.73 6.26 3.87
C ASN A 31 9.77 5.36 5.12
N LYS A 32 9.03 5.70 6.17
CA LYS A 32 8.89 4.83 7.34
C LYS A 32 7.90 3.73 7.02
N LEU A 33 8.30 2.47 7.22
CA LEU A 33 7.38 1.33 7.10
C LEU A 33 6.35 1.38 8.23
N THR A 34 5.11 1.73 7.89
CA THR A 34 3.99 1.79 8.82
C THR A 34 3.36 0.41 9.01
N CYS A 35 2.71 0.20 10.14
CA CYS A 35 2.01 -1.05 10.46
C CYS A 35 0.78 -0.79 11.34
N THR A 36 -0.13 -1.76 11.39
CA THR A 36 -1.26 -1.79 12.32
C THR A 36 -1.26 -3.12 13.05
N PHE A 37 -1.65 -3.12 14.33
CA PHE A 37 -1.86 -4.36 15.07
C PHE A 37 -3.20 -4.99 14.67
N ASP A 38 -3.20 -6.28 14.34
CA ASP A 38 -4.42 -7.04 14.06
C ASP A 38 -4.75 -7.94 15.25
N GLN A 39 -5.96 -7.79 15.79
CA GLN A 39 -6.42 -8.55 16.96
C GLN A 39 -6.81 -9.99 16.61
N ASN A 40 -7.00 -10.32 15.33
CA ASN A 40 -7.37 -11.67 14.91
C ASN A 40 -6.18 -12.63 14.96
N ASP A 41 -4.97 -12.15 14.64
CA ASP A 41 -3.74 -12.94 14.64
C ASP A 41 -2.65 -12.40 15.58
N PHE A 42 -2.99 -11.42 16.42
CA PHE A 42 -2.17 -10.84 17.49
C PHE A 42 -0.77 -10.40 17.06
N ARG A 43 -0.65 -9.82 15.86
CA ARG A 43 0.63 -9.30 15.36
C ARG A 43 0.46 -8.02 14.55
N TYR A 44 1.60 -7.36 14.34
CA TYR A 44 1.67 -6.20 13.46
C TYR A 44 1.75 -6.62 12.00
N HIS A 45 0.94 -5.98 11.17
CA HIS A 45 0.95 -6.10 9.71
C HIS A 45 1.49 -4.83 9.11
N GLY A 46 2.46 -4.96 8.19
CA GLY A 46 2.89 -3.84 7.37
C GLY A 46 1.70 -3.24 6.63
N ARG A 47 1.64 -1.91 6.55
CA ARG A 47 0.62 -1.19 5.80
C ARG A 47 1.28 -0.21 4.85
N THR A 48 0.70 -0.11 3.66
CA THR A 48 1.05 0.97 2.73
C THR A 48 0.31 2.24 3.06
N LEU A 49 -0.98 2.12 3.38
CA LEU A 49 -1.90 3.22 3.63
C LEU A 49 -2.45 3.13 5.05
N ILE A 50 -2.40 4.25 5.77
CA ILE A 50 -3.23 4.49 6.95
C ILE A 50 -4.36 5.42 6.52
N GLY A 51 -5.57 4.87 6.43
CA GLY A 51 -6.79 5.60 6.06
C GLY A 51 -7.24 6.47 7.23
N SER A 52 -6.98 7.77 7.15
CA SER A 52 -7.32 8.78 8.15
C SER A 52 -7.19 10.17 7.53
N ASN A 53 -7.45 11.24 8.28
CA ASN A 53 -7.07 12.61 7.92
C ASN A 53 -6.21 13.20 9.07
N PRO A 54 -4.90 13.41 8.88
CA PRO A 54 -4.13 13.15 7.66
C PRO A 54 -4.04 11.67 7.32
N SER A 55 -4.05 11.34 6.03
CA SER A 55 -3.74 10.00 5.53
C SER A 55 -2.24 9.84 5.39
N ILE A 56 -1.72 8.64 5.67
CA ILE A 56 -0.29 8.35 5.58
C ILE A 56 -0.05 7.29 4.52
N ILE A 57 0.78 7.61 3.54
CA ILE A 57 1.23 6.67 2.50
C ILE A 57 2.73 6.39 2.71
N SER A 58 3.05 5.14 3.03
CA SER A 58 4.41 4.65 3.18
C SER A 58 4.96 4.18 1.84
N THR A 59 5.96 4.88 1.29
CA THR A 59 6.63 4.46 0.04
C THR A 59 7.40 3.16 0.22
N THR A 60 7.95 2.91 1.41
CA THR A 60 8.51 1.61 1.78
C THR A 60 7.42 0.55 1.94
N GLY A 61 6.25 0.93 2.48
CA GLY A 61 5.09 0.04 2.60
C GLY A 61 4.62 -0.51 1.26
N ILE A 62 4.64 0.30 0.18
CA ILE A 62 4.31 -0.15 -1.19
C ILE A 62 5.13 -1.39 -1.60
N ILE A 63 6.40 -1.45 -1.17
CA ILE A 63 7.36 -2.50 -1.53
C ILE A 63 7.31 -3.67 -0.54
N GLU A 64 7.31 -3.37 0.75
CA GLU A 64 7.56 -4.39 1.79
C GLU A 64 6.28 -4.92 2.44
N ALA A 65 5.16 -4.20 2.39
CA ALA A 65 3.93 -4.65 3.05
C ALA A 65 3.18 -5.75 2.27
N PRO A 66 2.98 -5.65 0.94
CA PRO A 66 2.41 -6.75 0.18
C PRO A 66 3.41 -7.90 0.05
N ALA A 67 2.94 -9.13 0.26
CA ALA A 67 3.77 -10.32 0.17
C ALA A 67 4.29 -10.56 -1.25
N LYS A 68 5.57 -10.95 -1.37
CA LYS A 68 6.17 -11.39 -2.64
C LYS A 68 5.60 -12.74 -3.07
N PRO A 69 5.75 -13.16 -4.34
CA PRO A 69 5.26 -14.46 -4.79
C PRO A 69 5.76 -15.60 -3.92
N LYS A 70 4.89 -16.56 -3.54
CA LYS A 70 5.27 -17.69 -2.67
C LYS A 70 6.49 -18.46 -3.17
N GLY A 71 6.61 -18.64 -4.49
CA GLY A 71 7.76 -19.29 -5.14
C GLY A 71 9.10 -18.63 -4.81
N TYR A 72 9.14 -17.31 -4.68
CA TYR A 72 10.33 -16.57 -4.30
C TYR A 72 10.88 -17.04 -2.95
N TYR A 73 10.01 -17.23 -1.95
CA TYR A 73 10.41 -17.68 -0.62
C TYR A 73 10.87 -19.13 -0.62
N TYR A 74 10.20 -20.02 -1.37
CA TYR A 74 10.64 -21.42 -1.50
C TYR A 74 12.04 -21.53 -2.08
N ASP A 75 12.31 -20.82 -3.17
CA ASP A 75 13.61 -20.81 -3.82
C ASP A 75 14.68 -20.16 -2.93
N LEU A 76 14.34 -19.08 -2.24
CA LEU A 76 15.24 -18.40 -1.32
C LEU A 76 15.68 -19.33 -0.18
N ILE A 77 14.73 -20.00 0.49
CA ILE A 77 15.02 -20.93 1.59
C ILE A 77 15.83 -22.14 1.08
N SER A 78 15.48 -22.67 -0.10
CA SER A 78 16.21 -23.77 -0.74
C SER A 78 17.68 -23.41 -1.01
N ASN A 79 17.93 -22.22 -1.59
CA ASN A 79 19.29 -21.76 -1.85
C ASN A 79 20.09 -21.52 -0.58
N ILE A 80 19.49 -20.87 0.43
CA ILE A 80 20.14 -20.62 1.73
C ILE A 80 20.54 -21.96 2.38
N THR A 81 19.64 -22.95 2.39
CA THR A 81 19.90 -24.27 2.97
C THR A 81 21.05 -25.00 2.25
N ARG A 82 21.22 -24.74 0.95
CA ARG A 82 22.28 -25.34 0.12
C ARG A 82 23.56 -24.49 0.06
N GLY A 83 23.62 -23.36 0.77
CA GLY A 83 24.75 -22.42 0.70
C GLY A 83 24.96 -21.79 -0.68
N LEU A 84 23.91 -21.73 -1.50
CA LEU A 84 23.94 -21.18 -2.86
C LEU A 84 23.70 -19.67 -2.87
N ASN A 85 24.22 -18.97 -3.88
CA ASN A 85 24.02 -17.54 -4.04
C ASN A 85 22.52 -17.20 -4.28
N ILE A 86 21.99 -16.31 -3.44
CA ILE A 86 20.62 -15.80 -3.48
C ILE A 86 20.36 -14.77 -4.61
N ASP A 87 21.41 -14.17 -5.19
CA ASP A 87 21.29 -13.21 -6.28
C ASP A 87 20.68 -13.84 -7.53
N SER A 88 20.95 -15.14 -7.75
CA SER A 88 20.32 -15.91 -8.82
C SER A 88 18.78 -15.97 -8.68
N ILE A 89 18.27 -16.02 -7.45
CA ILE A 89 16.83 -16.00 -7.16
C ILE A 89 16.26 -14.60 -7.39
N LYS A 90 16.95 -13.55 -6.93
CA LYS A 90 16.54 -12.17 -7.22
C LYS A 90 16.40 -11.93 -8.73
N LYS A 91 17.39 -12.39 -9.52
CA LYS A 91 17.34 -12.32 -10.98
C LYS A 91 16.19 -13.14 -11.59
N LYS A 92 15.93 -14.34 -11.07
CA LYS A 92 14.82 -15.21 -11.53
C LYS A 92 13.46 -14.53 -11.37
N TYR A 93 13.26 -13.78 -10.29
CA TYR A 93 11.99 -13.12 -9.96
C TYR A 93 11.96 -11.63 -10.31
N GLN A 94 12.95 -11.12 -11.03
CA GLN A 94 13.04 -9.71 -11.40
C GLN A 94 11.75 -9.25 -12.12
N GLY A 95 11.22 -8.10 -11.71
CA GLY A 95 9.99 -7.54 -12.28
C GLY A 95 8.68 -8.12 -11.74
N THR A 96 8.70 -9.26 -11.04
CA THR A 96 7.49 -9.90 -10.48
C THR A 96 6.97 -9.25 -9.19
N PHE A 97 7.78 -8.40 -8.58
CA PHE A 97 7.44 -7.55 -7.44
C PHE A 97 8.16 -6.21 -7.59
N LEU A 98 7.75 -5.21 -6.80
CA LEU A 98 8.36 -3.88 -6.80
C LEU A 98 9.67 -3.87 -6.01
N GLU A 99 10.63 -3.08 -6.47
CA GLU A 99 11.90 -2.82 -5.78
C GLU A 99 12.02 -1.34 -5.42
N TYR A 100 13.01 -1.01 -4.58
CA TYR A 100 13.33 0.39 -4.30
C TYR A 100 13.78 1.06 -5.61
N HIS A 101 13.33 2.31 -5.82
CA HIS A 101 13.59 3.08 -7.03
C HIS A 101 12.99 2.50 -8.31
N ASP A 102 12.01 1.60 -8.20
CA ASP A 102 11.26 1.09 -9.34
C ASP A 102 10.43 2.20 -9.99
N GLU A 103 10.55 2.35 -11.30
CA GLU A 103 9.86 3.38 -12.09
C GLU A 103 8.33 3.30 -11.99
N ARG A 104 7.80 2.10 -11.71
CA ARG A 104 6.37 1.81 -11.58
C ARG A 104 5.77 2.42 -10.31
N LEU A 105 6.58 2.74 -9.29
CA LEU A 105 6.12 3.30 -8.02
C LEU A 105 5.31 4.58 -8.20
N SER A 106 5.68 5.42 -9.17
CA SER A 106 4.98 6.67 -9.46
C SER A 106 3.50 6.45 -9.83
N LYS A 107 3.19 5.40 -10.62
CA LYS A 107 1.82 5.05 -11.01
C LYS A 107 1.05 4.43 -9.84
N ILE A 108 1.69 3.57 -9.05
CA ILE A 108 1.08 2.94 -7.87
C ILE A 108 0.75 3.96 -6.78
N ILE A 109 1.62 4.96 -6.57
CA ILE A 109 1.38 6.05 -5.62
C ILE A 109 0.08 6.78 -5.95
N LYS A 110 -0.20 7.06 -7.23
CA LYS A 110 -1.47 7.68 -7.66
C LYS A 110 -2.69 6.86 -7.23
N GLY A 111 -2.61 5.54 -7.33
CA GLY A 111 -3.67 4.65 -6.87
C GLY A 111 -3.85 4.65 -5.36
N TYR A 112 -2.77 4.67 -4.58
CA TYR A 112 -2.89 4.80 -3.12
C TYR A 112 -3.41 6.16 -2.67
N VAL A 113 -3.06 7.24 -3.37
CA VAL A 113 -3.69 8.56 -3.15
C VAL A 113 -5.18 8.48 -3.45
N MET A 114 -5.56 7.82 -4.55
CA MET A 114 -6.98 7.63 -4.88
C MET A 114 -7.70 6.80 -3.81
N GLN A 115 -7.09 5.74 -3.29
CA GLN A 115 -7.64 4.98 -2.14
C GLN A 115 -7.83 5.86 -0.91
N ALA A 116 -6.84 6.70 -0.58
CA ALA A 116 -6.94 7.63 0.54
C ALA A 116 -8.08 8.64 0.37
N VAL A 117 -8.22 9.21 -0.83
CA VAL A 117 -9.30 10.15 -1.17
C VAL A 117 -10.67 9.48 -1.14
N PHE A 118 -10.82 8.29 -1.72
CA PHE A 118 -12.08 7.56 -1.69
C PHE A 118 -12.49 7.25 -0.25
N TYR A 119 -11.57 6.75 0.58
CA TYR A 119 -11.87 6.52 1.99
C TYR A 119 -12.27 7.80 2.72
N TYR A 120 -11.63 8.93 2.41
CA TYR A 120 -11.99 10.23 2.97
C TYR A 120 -13.42 10.67 2.60
N LEU A 121 -13.83 10.45 1.35
CA LEU A 121 -15.12 10.89 0.82
C LEU A 121 -16.27 9.95 1.19
N THR A 122 -16.03 8.63 1.20
CA THR A 122 -17.09 7.62 1.34
C THR A 122 -17.07 6.89 2.67
N GLY A 123 -15.96 6.95 3.41
CA GLY A 123 -15.72 6.11 4.59
C GLY A 123 -15.48 4.63 4.26
N GLU A 124 -15.48 4.25 2.97
CA GLU A 124 -15.27 2.86 2.55
C GLU A 124 -13.77 2.61 2.29
N PRO A 125 -13.13 1.66 3.01
CA PRO A 125 -11.67 1.57 3.04
C PRO A 125 -11.06 1.08 1.73
N PHE A 126 -11.55 -0.04 1.18
CA PHE A 126 -11.00 -0.65 -0.03
C PHE A 126 -12.08 -1.40 -0.81
N CYS A 127 -11.80 -1.64 -2.09
CA CYS A 127 -12.59 -2.51 -2.93
C CYS A 127 -12.14 -3.97 -2.80
N ASP A 128 -13.07 -4.92 -2.89
CA ASP A 128 -12.76 -6.36 -2.94
C ASP A 128 -12.61 -6.91 -4.36
N LYS A 129 -12.91 -6.10 -5.39
CA LYS A 129 -12.71 -6.49 -6.80
C LYS A 129 -11.25 -6.28 -7.19
N ARG A 130 -10.57 -7.36 -7.54
CA ARG A 130 -9.15 -7.39 -7.91
C ARG A 130 -8.81 -6.46 -9.08
N GLU A 131 -9.76 -6.24 -9.98
CA GLU A 131 -9.64 -5.40 -11.16
C GLU A 131 -9.81 -3.90 -10.84
N CYS A 132 -10.24 -3.55 -9.62
CA CYS A 132 -10.39 -2.16 -9.23
C CYS A 132 -9.04 -1.60 -8.75
N GLN A 133 -8.71 -0.38 -9.14
CA GLN A 133 -7.55 0.34 -8.62
C GLN A 133 -7.66 0.63 -7.11
N LEU A 134 -8.85 0.51 -6.52
CA LEU A 134 -9.06 0.62 -5.07
C LEU A 134 -8.93 -0.74 -4.34
N PHE A 135 -8.46 -1.79 -5.01
CA PHE A 135 -8.33 -3.12 -4.44
C PHE A 135 -7.35 -3.16 -3.24
N ASN A 136 -7.72 -3.89 -2.18
CA ASN A 136 -6.85 -4.15 -1.04
C ASN A 136 -5.81 -5.25 -1.33
N ALA A 137 -4.80 -4.93 -2.14
CA ALA A 137 -3.78 -5.90 -2.51
C ALA A 137 -2.89 -6.29 -1.32
N HIS A 138 -2.93 -7.57 -0.92
CA HIS A 138 -2.03 -8.15 0.09
C HIS A 138 -0.81 -8.84 -0.55
N TRP A 139 -0.82 -9.05 -1.86
CA TRP A 139 0.28 -9.63 -2.63
C TRP A 139 0.80 -8.63 -3.67
N GLN A 140 2.10 -8.65 -3.92
CA GLN A 140 2.76 -7.86 -4.96
C GLN A 140 2.14 -8.09 -6.34
N SER A 141 1.76 -9.34 -6.65
CA SER A 141 1.09 -9.68 -7.91
C SER A 141 -0.26 -8.98 -8.07
N ASP A 142 -1.04 -8.87 -6.99
CA ASP A 142 -2.35 -8.23 -7.06
C ASP A 142 -2.23 -6.70 -7.07
N LEU A 143 -1.21 -6.17 -6.39
CA LEU A 143 -0.90 -4.75 -6.43
C LEU A 143 -0.52 -4.34 -7.85
N ILE A 144 0.40 -5.06 -8.48
CA ILE A 144 0.82 -4.83 -9.87
C ILE A 144 -0.37 -4.97 -10.81
N TYR A 145 -1.17 -6.03 -10.68
CA TYR A 145 -2.33 -6.27 -11.53
C TYR A 145 -3.36 -5.13 -11.44
N SER A 146 -3.80 -4.79 -10.23
CA SER A 146 -4.83 -3.75 -10.01
C SER A 146 -4.34 -2.35 -10.40
N GLN A 147 -3.09 -2.00 -10.10
CA GLN A 147 -2.55 -0.65 -10.32
C GLN A 147 -1.99 -0.42 -11.72
N LEU A 148 -1.33 -1.42 -12.30
CA LEU A 148 -0.52 -1.24 -13.50
C LEU A 148 -1.16 -1.86 -14.73
N GLU A 149 -1.63 -3.11 -14.62
CA GLU A 149 -2.23 -3.85 -15.75
C GLU A 149 -3.66 -3.38 -16.01
N ILE A 150 -4.51 -3.31 -14.98
CA ILE A 150 -5.87 -2.79 -15.12
C ILE A 150 -5.88 -1.27 -14.99
N GLY A 151 -5.44 -0.74 -13.84
CA GLY A 151 -5.29 0.70 -13.63
C GLY A 151 -6.58 1.51 -13.80
N LYS A 152 -7.74 0.93 -13.47
CA LYS A 152 -9.06 1.56 -13.60
C LYS A 152 -9.92 1.29 -12.37
N LEU A 153 -10.91 2.15 -12.13
CA LEU A 153 -11.97 1.90 -11.17
C LEU A 153 -12.95 0.84 -11.71
N CYS A 154 -13.56 0.05 -10.82
CA CYS A 154 -14.71 -0.77 -11.20
C CYS A 154 -15.97 0.11 -11.35
N ASP A 155 -17.00 -0.38 -12.02
CA ASP A 155 -18.20 0.40 -12.36
C ASP A 155 -18.82 1.11 -11.15
N ARG A 156 -18.87 0.45 -9.98
CA ARG A 156 -19.36 1.05 -8.73
C ARG A 156 -18.56 2.28 -8.33
N HIS A 157 -17.22 2.19 -8.30
CA HIS A 157 -16.38 3.30 -7.88
C HIS A 157 -16.26 4.38 -8.95
N GLN A 158 -16.39 4.00 -10.22
CA GLN A 158 -16.50 4.96 -11.31
C GLN A 158 -17.79 5.76 -11.20
N GLN A 159 -18.90 5.13 -10.83
CA GLN A 159 -20.16 5.82 -10.59
C GLN A 159 -20.06 6.81 -9.43
N ILE A 160 -19.47 6.40 -8.29
CA ILE A 160 -19.20 7.31 -7.17
C ILE A 160 -18.41 8.54 -7.64
N LEU A 161 -17.36 8.34 -8.44
CA LEU A 161 -16.56 9.45 -8.97
C LEU A 161 -17.35 10.38 -9.90
N ASN A 162 -18.30 9.84 -10.66
CA ASN A 162 -19.14 10.62 -11.59
C ASN A 162 -20.23 11.43 -10.85
N ASP A 163 -20.59 11.02 -9.64
CA ASP A 163 -21.65 11.63 -8.82
C ASP A 163 -21.10 12.72 -7.86
N LEU A 164 -19.78 12.92 -7.81
CA LEU A 164 -19.10 14.01 -7.08
C LEU A 164 -19.13 15.32 -7.86
#